data_AF-A0A1G2F246-F1
#
_entry.id   AF-A0A1G2F246-F1
#
_cell.length_a   1.000
_cell.length_b   1.000
_cell.length_c   1.000
_cell.angle_alpha   90.00
_cell.angle_beta   90.00
_cell.angle_gamma   90.00
#
_symmetry.space_group_name_H-M   'P 1'
#
loop_
_entity.id
_entity.type
_entity.pdbx_description
1 polymer ?
#
loop_
_entity_poly.entity_id
_entity_poly.type
_entity_poly.pdbx_seq_one_letter_code
_entity_poly.pdbx_strand_id
1 'polypeptide(L)'
;MIWDFIRNLKLGFEIFTKGFSLIETIIGVALLLVAFLGIFGAYQLGLKVIGQSKARIIAIALANQKIESARNLSYENIGTVGGIPPGAILETEIIVRNNITFTVKTAVIYIDDSFDGLVPADALPNDYKRAKVKVSWGGLFGGDVVLITDITPKGLETTVGGGNLLITVFNASGLAVPQADIHLVNSSTTPPIDVNYQTNNEGKYLVAGAPADVANYKIIVSKSGYSSARTYGTEEIANPQKPHATVIEGELTQTSFSIDRLSSFSINTLSQFGLESFSDSFADQSKISEGSNIAVIGGKAILATTTGGYLPSGYAVSTPIQPSDLMSWDKFSWNDDEPQNTEIKHQIFYATTTDWYLIPNSDLPGNSSGFASSPVDLSSLATTTYSNLKLKGIFSTNDASSTPELYDWQASWRTVTPAPIGDIQFHLQGNKIIGNDIDDQPVYKYSQNHTTDSSGNLTLSNMEWDAYNFTIDRVLTGLNLVGIDPSPQPVNLLPNANQVVKLYLSAENSLLAKVKDIETSGPIFSASVRLRNAGLGYDTTQYSDQKGETIFIPLQSGSYDYEVQAGGYQNAAGSVPVSADSSIIIYLTPGEI
;
A
#
# COMPACT_ATOMS: atom_id res chain seq x y z
N MET A 1 -116.98 2.67 -54.26
CA MET A 1 -115.50 2.70 -54.19
C MET A 1 -114.96 3.09 -55.55
N ILE A 2 -114.12 4.12 -55.56
CA ILE A 2 -112.93 4.24 -56.41
C ILE A 2 -113.13 4.78 -57.84
N TRP A 3 -114.36 4.88 -58.36
CA TRP A 3 -114.64 5.37 -59.74
C TRP A 3 -115.42 6.71 -59.89
N ASP A 4 -115.73 7.44 -58.79
CA ASP A 4 -116.57 8.66 -58.86
C ASP A 4 -115.97 9.94 -58.23
N PHE A 5 -114.70 9.94 -57.77
CA PHE A 5 -114.12 11.10 -57.07
C PHE A 5 -112.91 11.78 -57.74
N ILE A 6 -112.50 11.37 -58.95
CA ILE A 6 -111.60 12.18 -59.81
C ILE A 6 -112.40 12.68 -61.02
N ARG A 7 -113.66 13.05 -60.77
CA ARG A 7 -114.59 13.68 -61.69
C ARG A 7 -114.93 15.04 -61.09
N ASN A 8 -114.04 16.03 -61.23
CA ASN A 8 -114.32 17.49 -61.26
C ASN A 8 -113.07 18.34 -61.06
N LEU A 9 -112.29 18.55 -62.12
CA LEU A 9 -111.75 19.88 -62.42
C LEU A 9 -111.49 19.97 -63.94
N LYS A 10 -112.56 20.25 -64.70
CA LYS A 10 -112.45 20.71 -66.09
C LYS A 10 -112.19 22.21 -66.05
N LEU A 11 -111.08 22.67 -66.63
CA LEU A 11 -110.98 24.00 -67.21
C LEU A 11 -110.00 23.98 -68.38
N GLY A 12 -110.55 24.19 -69.58
CA GLY A 12 -109.89 24.91 -70.68
C GLY A 12 -108.89 24.13 -71.53
N PHE A 13 -109.35 23.65 -72.68
CA PHE A 13 -108.53 23.48 -73.88
C PHE A 13 -107.73 24.76 -74.15
N GLU A 14 -106.42 24.61 -74.39
CA GLU A 14 -105.78 24.89 -75.68
C GLU A 14 -104.41 24.19 -75.70
N ILE A 15 -104.23 23.21 -76.59
CA ILE A 15 -102.91 22.68 -76.93
C ILE A 15 -102.24 23.76 -77.79
N PHE A 16 -101.61 24.73 -77.14
CA PHE A 16 -100.51 25.42 -77.78
C PHE A 16 -99.33 24.46 -77.78
N THR A 17 -98.90 24.01 -78.96
CA THR A 17 -97.50 23.69 -79.16
C THR A 17 -96.72 25.00 -78.95
N LYS A 18 -96.47 25.36 -77.69
CA LYS A 18 -95.48 26.38 -77.37
C LYS A 18 -94.14 25.76 -77.70
N GLY A 19 -93.66 26.02 -78.92
CA GLY A 19 -92.24 25.91 -79.18
C GLY A 19 -91.51 26.74 -78.11
N PHE A 20 -90.44 26.21 -77.55
CA PHE A 20 -89.60 26.97 -76.64
C PHE A 20 -89.22 28.28 -77.32
N SER A 21 -89.34 29.39 -76.59
CA SER A 21 -88.74 30.62 -77.09
C SER A 21 -87.22 30.43 -77.19
N LEU A 22 -86.60 31.12 -78.13
CA LEU A 22 -85.14 31.09 -78.29
C LEU A 22 -84.44 31.43 -76.95
N ILE A 23 -85.02 32.34 -76.17
CA ILE A 23 -84.48 32.76 -74.87
C ILE A 23 -84.55 31.62 -73.82
N GLU A 24 -85.63 30.85 -73.74
CA GLU A 24 -85.76 29.71 -72.81
C GLU A 24 -84.79 28.58 -73.17
N THR A 25 -84.56 28.34 -74.46
CA THR A 25 -83.60 27.34 -74.93
C THR A 25 -82.17 27.75 -74.59
N ILE A 26 -81.83 29.03 -74.77
CA ILE A 26 -80.52 29.59 -74.40
C ILE A 26 -80.31 29.50 -72.88
N ILE A 27 -81.32 29.83 -72.07
CA ILE A 27 -81.23 29.75 -70.60
C ILE A 27 -81.08 28.29 -70.16
N GLY A 28 -81.84 27.36 -70.73
CA GLY A 28 -81.75 25.93 -70.43
C GLY A 28 -80.39 25.34 -70.80
N VAL A 29 -79.86 25.67 -71.99
CA VAL A 29 -78.51 25.27 -72.41
C VAL A 29 -77.45 25.90 -71.51
N ALA A 30 -77.58 27.17 -71.14
CA ALA A 30 -76.63 27.84 -70.24
C ALA A 30 -76.59 27.20 -68.85
N LEU A 31 -77.74 26.89 -68.25
CA LEU A 31 -77.83 26.22 -66.95
C LEU A 31 -77.25 24.81 -67.00
N LEU A 32 -77.55 24.06 -68.05
CA LEU A 32 -77.02 22.71 -68.26
C LEU A 32 -75.50 22.74 -68.46
N LEU A 33 -74.99 23.72 -69.21
CA LEU A 33 -73.57 23.92 -69.44
C LEU A 33 -72.83 24.28 -68.14
N VAL A 34 -73.40 25.13 -67.29
CA VAL A 34 -72.86 25.42 -65.94
C VAL A 34 -72.82 24.15 -65.08
N ALA A 35 -73.87 23.34 -65.09
CA ALA A 35 -73.93 22.10 -64.31
C ALA A 35 -72.88 21.07 -64.78
N PHE A 36 -72.76 20.83 -66.10
CA PHE A 36 -71.77 19.90 -66.65
C PHE A 36 -70.33 20.40 -66.47
N LEU A 37 -70.07 21.70 -66.60
CA LEU A 37 -68.76 22.28 -66.26
C LEU A 37 -68.43 22.10 -64.78
N GLY A 38 -69.42 22.25 -63.89
CA GLY A 38 -69.25 21.99 -62.45
C GLY A 38 -68.87 20.53 -62.16
N ILE A 39 -69.58 19.58 -62.76
CA ILE A 39 -69.30 18.14 -62.59
C ILE A 39 -67.95 17.76 -63.19
N PHE A 40 -67.63 18.24 -64.39
CA PHE A 40 -66.35 17.99 -65.05
C PHE A 40 -65.18 18.59 -64.27
N GLY A 41 -65.34 19.81 -63.75
CA GLY A 41 -64.37 20.45 -62.86
C GLY A 41 -64.15 19.66 -61.56
N ALA A 42 -65.22 19.15 -60.94
CA ALA A 42 -65.12 18.30 -59.76
C ALA A 42 -64.41 16.97 -60.04
N TYR A 43 -64.67 16.35 -61.20
CA TYR A 43 -63.98 15.12 -61.63
C TYR A 43 -62.48 15.35 -61.87
N GLN A 44 -62.11 16.44 -62.55
CA GLN A 44 -60.71 16.81 -62.74
C GLN A 44 -60.00 17.09 -61.41
N LEU A 45 -60.68 17.77 -60.47
CA LEU A 45 -60.15 18.00 -59.13
C LEU A 45 -59.95 16.68 -58.36
N GLY A 46 -60.89 15.74 -58.49
CA GLY A 46 -60.77 14.41 -57.91
C GLY A 46 -59.54 13.64 -58.41
N LEU A 47 -59.33 13.62 -59.74
CA LEU A 47 -58.14 13.00 -60.34
C LEU A 47 -56.84 13.69 -59.91
N LYS A 48 -56.84 15.03 -59.79
CA LYS A 48 -55.71 15.81 -59.27
C LYS A 48 -55.37 15.40 -57.84
N VAL A 49 -56.36 15.35 -56.95
CA VAL A 49 -56.17 15.00 -55.54
C VAL A 49 -55.65 13.57 -55.40
N ILE A 50 -56.21 12.62 -56.15
CA ILE A 50 -55.77 11.21 -56.12
C ILE A 50 -54.32 11.08 -56.60
N GLY A 51 -53.99 11.70 -57.74
CA GLY A 51 -52.64 11.67 -58.30
C GLY A 51 -51.60 12.29 -57.35
N GLN A 52 -51.92 13.45 -56.78
CA GLN A 52 -51.06 14.15 -55.84
C GLN A 52 -50.89 13.37 -54.53
N SER A 53 -51.96 12.81 -53.96
CA SER A 53 -51.88 11.98 -52.75
C SER A 53 -51.05 10.73 -52.96
N LYS A 54 -51.22 10.03 -54.10
CA LYS A 54 -50.42 8.86 -54.45
C LYS A 54 -48.93 9.20 -54.57
N ALA A 55 -48.59 10.26 -55.29
CA ALA A 55 -47.20 10.70 -55.43
C ALA A 55 -46.59 11.13 -54.08
N ARG A 56 -47.37 11.83 -53.24
CA ARG A 56 -46.95 12.29 -51.92
C ARG A 56 -46.68 11.15 -50.94
N ILE A 57 -47.52 10.11 -50.91
CA ILE A 57 -47.29 8.93 -50.05
C ILE A 57 -45.97 8.24 -50.43
N ILE A 58 -45.70 8.09 -51.73
CA ILE A 58 -44.44 7.51 -52.22
C ILE A 58 -43.26 8.43 -51.87
N ALA A 59 -43.40 9.74 -52.04
CA ALA A 59 -42.37 10.71 -51.69
C ALA A 59 -42.02 10.69 -50.19
N ILE A 60 -43.02 10.58 -49.30
CA ILE A 60 -42.80 10.42 -47.86
C ILE A 60 -42.05 9.12 -47.56
N ALA A 61 -42.45 8.00 -48.19
CA ALA A 61 -41.76 6.72 -48.00
C ALA A 61 -40.30 6.78 -48.48
N LEU A 62 -40.02 7.41 -49.62
CA LEU A 62 -38.67 7.63 -50.13
C LEU A 62 -37.86 8.54 -49.21
N ALA A 63 -38.45 9.63 -48.71
CA ALA A 63 -37.78 10.53 -47.78
C ALA A 63 -37.41 9.81 -46.47
N ASN A 64 -38.35 9.03 -45.89
CA ASN A 64 -38.09 8.21 -44.71
C ASN A 64 -36.98 7.19 -44.96
N GLN A 65 -37.03 6.48 -46.09
CA GLN A 65 -35.98 5.52 -46.45
C GLN A 65 -34.59 6.18 -46.47
N LYS A 66 -34.48 7.40 -47.00
CA LYS A 66 -33.20 8.14 -47.06
C LYS A 66 -32.76 8.66 -45.69
N ILE A 67 -33.69 9.10 -44.84
CA ILE A 67 -33.40 9.46 -43.44
C ILE A 67 -32.85 8.26 -42.67
N GLU A 68 -33.50 7.09 -42.75
CA GLU A 68 -33.04 5.87 -42.07
C GLU A 68 -31.71 5.37 -42.64
N SER A 69 -31.50 5.49 -43.96
CA SER A 69 -30.21 5.16 -44.57
C SER A 69 -29.09 6.05 -44.03
N ALA A 70 -29.35 7.36 -43.84
CA ALA A 70 -28.38 8.30 -43.27
C ALA A 70 -28.07 8.00 -41.80
N ARG A 71 -29.07 7.60 -41.00
CA ARG A 71 -28.91 7.22 -39.58
C ARG A 71 -28.11 5.94 -39.36
N ASN A 72 -28.04 5.07 -40.36
CA ASN A 72 -27.31 3.80 -40.28
C ASN A 72 -25.85 3.90 -40.79
N LEU A 73 -25.40 5.08 -41.21
CA LEU A 73 -23.99 5.32 -41.56
C LEU A 73 -23.17 5.63 -40.29
N SER A 74 -21.86 5.36 -40.33
CA SER A 74 -20.95 5.90 -39.31
C SER A 74 -20.95 7.43 -39.38
N TYR A 75 -20.79 8.09 -38.23
CA TYR A 75 -20.95 9.55 -38.12
C TYR A 75 -20.04 10.32 -39.09
N GLU A 76 -18.82 9.84 -39.31
CA GLU A 76 -17.85 10.37 -40.28
C GLU A 76 -18.36 10.35 -41.73
N ASN A 77 -19.14 9.33 -42.11
CA ASN A 77 -19.65 9.12 -43.47
C ASN A 77 -20.98 9.83 -43.73
N ILE A 78 -21.57 10.46 -42.70
CA ILE A 78 -22.76 11.30 -42.84
C ILE A 78 -22.33 12.63 -43.44
N GLY A 79 -22.51 12.76 -44.75
CA GLY A 79 -22.13 13.93 -45.52
C GLY A 79 -22.41 13.67 -46.99
N THR A 80 -22.41 14.71 -47.81
CA THR A 80 -22.65 14.54 -49.24
C THR A 80 -21.34 14.30 -50.01
N VAL A 81 -21.42 13.53 -51.10
CA VAL A 81 -20.28 13.33 -52.00
C VAL A 81 -19.89 14.68 -52.59
N GLY A 82 -18.68 15.16 -52.27
CA GLY A 82 -18.17 16.47 -52.68
C GLY A 82 -18.72 17.66 -51.88
N GLY A 83 -19.47 17.44 -50.81
CA GLY A 83 -20.00 18.49 -49.93
C GLY A 83 -19.20 18.71 -48.65
N ILE A 84 -19.72 19.57 -47.78
CA ILE A 84 -19.20 19.88 -46.45
C ILE A 84 -20.37 19.77 -45.46
N PRO A 85 -20.42 18.75 -44.59
CA PRO A 85 -19.44 17.67 -44.41
C PRO A 85 -19.31 16.73 -45.62
N PRO A 86 -18.09 16.23 -45.91
CA PRO A 86 -17.91 15.17 -46.89
C PRO A 86 -18.50 13.85 -46.37
N GLY A 87 -19.02 13.03 -47.27
CA GLY A 87 -19.52 11.70 -46.91
C GLY A 87 -20.03 10.91 -48.11
N ALA A 88 -20.76 9.84 -47.82
CA ALA A 88 -21.18 8.84 -48.80
C ALA A 88 -22.53 9.15 -49.49
N ILE A 89 -23.25 10.18 -49.07
CA ILE A 89 -24.62 10.46 -49.53
C ILE A 89 -24.59 11.26 -50.85
N LEU A 90 -25.31 10.82 -51.88
CA LEU A 90 -25.46 11.63 -53.09
C LEU A 90 -26.33 12.87 -52.80
N GLU A 91 -25.86 14.06 -53.18
CA GLU A 91 -26.63 15.30 -53.01
C GLU A 91 -27.91 15.30 -53.85
N THR A 92 -27.87 14.73 -55.07
CA THR A 92 -29.04 14.61 -55.95
C THR A 92 -29.12 13.21 -56.55
N GLU A 93 -30.30 12.59 -56.48
CA GLU A 93 -30.58 11.27 -57.02
C GLU A 93 -31.95 11.27 -57.73
N ILE A 94 -32.04 10.60 -58.89
CA ILE A 94 -33.29 10.45 -59.64
C ILE A 94 -33.80 9.03 -59.42
N ILE A 95 -35.00 8.90 -58.87
CA ILE A 95 -35.63 7.63 -58.55
C ILE A 95 -36.97 7.53 -59.28
N VAL A 96 -37.16 6.44 -60.05
CA VAL A 96 -38.45 6.14 -60.68
C VAL A 96 -39.19 5.08 -59.87
N ARG A 97 -40.40 5.42 -59.39
CA ARG A 97 -41.27 4.50 -58.64
C ARG A 97 -42.71 4.64 -59.13
N ASN A 98 -43.36 3.53 -59.44
CA ASN A 98 -44.74 3.50 -59.96
C ASN A 98 -44.96 4.44 -61.16
N ASN A 99 -43.99 4.47 -62.07
CA ASN A 99 -43.99 5.32 -63.28
C ASN A 99 -44.01 6.84 -63.01
N ILE A 100 -43.61 7.26 -61.79
CA ILE A 100 -43.38 8.66 -61.42
C ILE A 100 -41.89 8.84 -61.18
N THR A 101 -41.31 9.88 -61.77
CA THR A 101 -39.92 10.28 -61.55
C THR A 101 -39.84 11.24 -60.39
N PHE A 102 -39.08 10.87 -59.36
CA PHE A 102 -38.77 11.69 -58.20
C PHE A 102 -37.32 12.14 -58.25
N THR A 103 -37.10 13.41 -57.94
CA THR A 103 -35.77 13.96 -57.65
C THR A 103 -35.62 14.06 -56.15
N VAL A 104 -34.70 13.27 -55.59
CA VAL A 104 -34.30 13.32 -54.19
C VAL A 104 -33.09 14.24 -54.09
N LYS A 105 -33.18 15.27 -53.25
CA LYS A 105 -32.07 16.12 -52.87
C LYS A 105 -31.78 15.98 -51.39
N THR A 106 -30.54 15.73 -51.03
CA THR A 106 -30.11 15.64 -49.63
C THR A 106 -29.05 16.69 -49.35
N ALA A 107 -29.27 17.49 -48.32
CA ALA A 107 -28.28 18.43 -47.80
C ALA A 107 -27.90 18.01 -46.37
N VAL A 108 -26.62 18.03 -46.05
CA VAL A 108 -26.10 17.78 -44.71
C VAL A 108 -25.28 19.00 -44.30
N ILE A 109 -25.46 19.47 -43.07
CA ILE A 109 -24.71 20.58 -42.49
C ILE A 109 -24.30 20.25 -41.06
N TYR A 110 -23.20 20.83 -40.59
CA TYR A 110 -22.89 20.88 -39.16
C TYR A 110 -23.80 21.88 -38.45
N ILE A 111 -24.12 21.59 -37.19
CA ILE A 111 -24.86 22.46 -36.29
C ILE A 111 -24.03 22.65 -35.01
N ASP A 112 -23.89 23.92 -34.63
CA ASP A 112 -23.37 24.43 -33.36
C ASP A 112 -24.56 24.63 -32.41
N ASP A 113 -24.64 23.86 -31.31
CA ASP A 113 -25.72 23.89 -30.33
C ASP A 113 -25.36 24.76 -29.14
N SER A 114 -26.29 25.61 -28.71
CA SER A 114 -26.11 26.53 -27.58
C SER A 114 -25.92 25.87 -26.20
N PHE A 115 -25.90 24.54 -26.11
CA PHE A 115 -25.91 23.79 -24.85
C PHE A 115 -24.57 23.86 -24.10
N ASP A 116 -23.43 23.81 -24.78
CA ASP A 116 -22.09 23.90 -24.20
C ASP A 116 -21.29 25.14 -24.63
N GLY A 117 -21.84 25.92 -25.55
CA GLY A 117 -21.30 27.20 -25.96
C GLY A 117 -21.79 27.56 -27.34
N LEU A 118 -21.16 28.54 -27.96
CA LEU A 118 -21.22 28.79 -29.40
C LEU A 118 -19.85 29.33 -29.80
N VAL A 119 -19.50 29.27 -31.08
CA VAL A 119 -18.28 29.94 -31.57
C VAL A 119 -18.30 31.44 -31.20
N PRO A 120 -17.18 32.00 -30.68
CA PRO A 120 -15.85 31.42 -30.53
C PRO A 120 -15.53 30.85 -29.14
N ALA A 121 -16.51 30.81 -28.22
CA ALA A 121 -16.29 30.32 -26.87
C ALA A 121 -16.18 28.79 -26.84
N ASP A 122 -16.90 28.12 -27.74
CA ASP A 122 -16.78 26.70 -27.96
C ASP A 122 -15.69 26.38 -29.01
N ALA A 123 -14.83 25.42 -28.64
CA ALA A 123 -13.71 24.94 -29.44
C ALA A 123 -14.10 23.75 -30.34
N LEU A 124 -15.27 23.14 -30.15
CA LEU A 124 -15.78 22.00 -30.91
C LEU A 124 -17.17 22.27 -31.52
N PRO A 125 -17.38 23.33 -32.32
CA PRO A 125 -18.72 23.85 -32.69
C PRO A 125 -19.53 23.02 -33.69
N ASN A 126 -19.21 21.74 -33.83
CA ASN A 126 -19.84 20.80 -34.74
C ASN A 126 -20.49 19.67 -33.93
N ASP A 127 -21.38 20.01 -33.00
CA ASP A 127 -22.05 19.08 -32.09
C ASP A 127 -22.71 17.91 -32.81
N TYR A 128 -23.45 18.23 -33.88
CA TYR A 128 -24.18 17.24 -34.66
C TYR A 128 -24.33 17.65 -36.12
N LYS A 129 -24.74 16.67 -36.93
CA LYS A 129 -25.06 16.87 -38.34
C LYS A 129 -26.57 16.88 -38.54
N ARG A 130 -27.08 17.87 -39.25
CA ARG A 130 -28.49 17.93 -39.67
C ARG A 130 -28.61 17.53 -41.14
N ALA A 131 -29.31 16.42 -41.39
CA ALA A 131 -29.61 15.95 -42.74
C ALA A 131 -31.04 16.34 -43.14
N LYS A 132 -31.17 17.08 -44.24
CA LYS A 132 -32.43 17.51 -44.85
C LYS A 132 -32.63 16.80 -46.18
N VAL A 133 -33.65 15.96 -46.26
CA VAL A 133 -34.03 15.22 -47.48
C VAL A 133 -35.27 15.86 -48.08
N LYS A 134 -35.16 16.35 -49.32
CA LYS A 134 -36.25 16.87 -50.13
C LYS A 134 -36.54 15.92 -51.29
N VAL A 135 -37.75 15.39 -51.37
CA VAL A 135 -38.21 14.56 -52.50
C VAL A 135 -39.24 15.35 -53.29
N SER A 136 -38.94 15.66 -54.56
CA SER A 136 -39.84 16.41 -55.45
C SER A 136 -40.23 15.59 -56.67
N TRP A 137 -41.45 15.76 -57.17
CA TRP A 137 -41.92 15.18 -58.44
C TRP A 137 -42.56 16.25 -59.32
N GLY A 138 -42.41 16.08 -60.63
CA GLY A 138 -42.94 16.99 -61.64
C GLY A 138 -44.30 16.58 -62.21
N GLY A 139 -44.68 17.20 -63.34
CA GLY A 139 -45.92 16.93 -64.07
C GLY A 139 -47.07 17.90 -63.74
N LEU A 140 -48.27 17.60 -64.25
CA LEU A 140 -49.50 18.41 -64.06
C LEU A 140 -49.87 18.65 -62.58
N PHE A 141 -49.46 17.74 -61.68
CA PHE A 141 -49.75 17.77 -60.25
C PHE A 141 -48.47 17.56 -59.42
N GLY A 142 -47.42 18.31 -59.77
CA GLY A 142 -46.14 18.29 -59.06
C GLY A 142 -46.24 18.72 -57.60
N GLY A 143 -45.23 18.36 -56.82
CA GLY A 143 -45.13 18.70 -55.40
C GLY A 143 -43.81 18.24 -54.80
N ASP A 144 -43.65 18.50 -53.51
CA ASP A 144 -42.49 18.08 -52.73
C ASP A 144 -42.84 17.66 -51.31
N VAL A 145 -41.91 16.92 -50.71
CA VAL A 145 -41.90 16.54 -49.30
C VAL A 145 -40.50 16.80 -48.77
N VAL A 146 -40.40 17.34 -47.56
CA VAL A 146 -39.14 17.60 -46.88
C VAL A 146 -39.16 16.92 -45.52
N LEU A 147 -38.11 16.15 -45.21
CA LEU A 147 -37.84 15.61 -43.89
C LEU A 147 -36.47 16.08 -43.42
N ILE A 148 -36.33 16.20 -42.10
CA ILE A 148 -35.09 16.60 -41.44
C ILE A 148 -34.82 15.59 -40.32
N THR A 149 -33.57 15.21 -40.14
CA THR A 149 -33.10 14.49 -38.95
C THR A 149 -31.81 15.12 -38.46
N ASP A 150 -31.65 15.10 -37.15
CA ASP A 150 -30.37 15.39 -36.49
C ASP A 150 -29.71 14.07 -36.14
N ILE A 151 -28.38 14.02 -36.27
CA ILE A 151 -27.57 12.84 -36.01
C ILE A 151 -26.33 13.31 -35.26
N THR A 152 -26.16 12.83 -34.03
CA THR A 152 -25.03 13.15 -33.15
C THR A 152 -23.93 12.09 -33.29
N PRO A 153 -22.67 12.42 -32.99
CA PRO A 153 -21.64 11.41 -32.76
C PRO A 153 -22.04 10.51 -31.59
N LYS A 154 -21.56 9.28 -31.57
CA LYS A 154 -21.76 8.39 -30.41
C LYS A 154 -20.76 8.78 -29.32
N GLY A 155 -21.25 8.96 -28.09
CA GLY A 155 -20.41 9.24 -26.93
C GLY A 155 -20.23 10.74 -26.65
N LEU A 156 -19.10 11.09 -26.06
CA LEU A 156 -18.74 12.49 -25.82
C LEU A 156 -18.53 13.22 -27.16
N GLU A 157 -18.87 14.50 -27.20
CA GLU A 157 -18.62 15.35 -28.36
C GLU A 157 -17.12 15.32 -28.71
N THR A 158 -16.82 14.81 -29.90
CA THR A 158 -15.45 14.68 -30.40
C THR A 158 -15.43 14.80 -31.92
N THR A 159 -14.35 15.34 -32.46
CA THR A 159 -14.09 15.40 -33.90
C THR A 159 -13.48 14.09 -34.45
N VAL A 160 -13.26 13.11 -33.58
CA VAL A 160 -12.50 11.87 -33.84
C VAL A 160 -13.32 10.68 -33.35
N GLY A 161 -13.51 9.66 -34.18
CA GLY A 161 -14.15 8.40 -33.76
C GLY A 161 -13.34 7.67 -32.68
N GLY A 162 -13.97 6.71 -31.99
CA GLY A 162 -13.33 5.93 -30.91
C GLY A 162 -14.11 5.94 -29.61
N GLY A 163 -13.51 5.38 -28.56
CA GLY A 163 -14.02 5.40 -27.19
C GLY A 163 -13.29 6.41 -26.31
N ASN A 164 -13.77 6.58 -25.08
CA ASN A 164 -13.19 7.50 -24.11
C ASN A 164 -12.66 6.72 -22.90
N LEU A 165 -11.46 7.07 -22.42
CA LEU A 165 -10.85 6.48 -21.23
C LEU A 165 -10.52 7.58 -20.21
N LEU A 166 -11.25 7.62 -19.11
CA LEU A 166 -10.97 8.51 -17.99
C LEU A 166 -10.10 7.82 -16.95
N ILE A 167 -8.91 8.38 -16.72
CA ILE A 167 -7.94 7.92 -15.74
C ILE A 167 -7.99 8.87 -14.55
N THR A 168 -8.26 8.34 -13.36
CA THR A 168 -8.29 9.11 -12.10
C THR A 168 -7.15 8.66 -11.18
N VAL A 169 -6.41 9.60 -10.63
CA VAL A 169 -5.27 9.38 -9.73
C VAL A 169 -5.49 10.11 -8.43
N PHE A 170 -5.45 9.38 -7.33
CA PHE A 170 -5.69 9.90 -5.98
C PHE A 170 -4.69 9.33 -4.98
N ASN A 171 -4.57 9.95 -3.81
CA ASN A 171 -3.61 9.56 -2.77
C ASN A 171 -4.24 8.62 -1.72
N ALA A 172 -3.49 8.21 -0.69
CA ALA A 172 -4.00 7.27 0.32
C ALA A 172 -5.20 7.84 1.10
N SER A 173 -5.31 9.17 1.19
CA SER A 173 -6.44 9.88 1.82
C SER A 173 -7.61 10.15 0.87
N GLY A 174 -7.57 9.66 -0.38
CA GLY A 174 -8.63 9.89 -1.36
C GLY A 174 -8.58 11.25 -2.06
N LEU A 175 -7.55 12.07 -1.82
CA LEU A 175 -7.39 13.38 -2.46
C LEU A 175 -6.77 13.23 -3.85
N ALA A 176 -7.19 14.09 -4.78
CA ALA A 176 -6.63 14.16 -6.12
C ALA A 176 -5.10 14.32 -6.10
N VAL A 177 -4.41 13.58 -6.97
CA VAL A 177 -2.97 13.78 -7.21
C VAL A 177 -2.80 14.58 -8.51
N PRO A 178 -2.55 15.90 -8.40
CA PRO A 178 -2.37 16.76 -9.56
C PRO A 178 -1.04 16.44 -10.26
N GLN A 179 -1.00 16.51 -11.58
CA GLN A 179 0.22 16.36 -12.40
C GLN A 179 0.95 15.05 -12.10
N ALA A 180 0.20 13.96 -11.94
CA ALA A 180 0.73 12.60 -11.93
C ALA A 180 0.98 12.18 -13.38
N ASP A 181 2.14 11.60 -13.63
CA ASP A 181 2.53 11.11 -14.95
C ASP A 181 1.75 9.83 -15.27
N ILE A 182 1.17 9.78 -16.46
CA ILE A 182 0.43 8.65 -17.00
C ILE A 182 1.14 8.21 -18.27
N HIS A 183 1.67 6.98 -18.29
CA HIS A 183 2.18 6.33 -19.49
C HIS A 183 1.13 5.35 -20.01
N LEU A 184 0.59 5.62 -21.18
CA LEU A 184 -0.47 4.83 -21.83
C LEU A 184 0.12 4.11 -23.05
N VAL A 185 -0.01 2.79 -23.07
CA VAL A 185 0.48 1.94 -24.15
C VAL A 185 -0.62 1.03 -24.66
N ASN A 186 -0.77 0.94 -25.98
CA ASN A 186 -1.53 -0.11 -26.66
C ASN A 186 -0.77 -0.49 -27.95
N SER A 187 -0.21 -1.70 -27.98
CA SER A 187 0.58 -2.18 -29.12
C SER A 187 -0.24 -2.88 -30.20
N SER A 188 -1.52 -3.16 -29.97
CA SER A 188 -2.42 -3.78 -30.97
C SER A 188 -3.06 -2.78 -31.93
N THR A 189 -2.98 -1.47 -31.64
CA THR A 189 -3.46 -0.44 -32.58
C THR A 189 -2.47 -0.20 -33.72
N THR A 190 -2.95 0.40 -34.82
CA THR A 190 -2.11 0.81 -35.96
C THR A 190 -2.37 2.28 -36.30
N PRO A 191 -1.40 3.20 -36.06
CA PRO A 191 -0.10 2.95 -35.42
C PRO A 191 -0.22 2.53 -33.94
N PRO A 192 0.79 1.85 -33.37
CA PRO A 192 0.85 1.56 -31.94
C PRO A 192 0.79 2.85 -31.12
N ILE A 193 0.09 2.81 -29.98
CA ILE A 193 0.01 3.92 -29.03
C ILE A 193 1.08 3.72 -27.96
N ASP A 194 1.91 4.74 -27.77
CA ASP A 194 2.85 4.88 -26.66
C ASP A 194 3.00 6.38 -26.37
N VAL A 195 2.33 6.85 -25.32
CA VAL A 195 2.16 8.28 -25.04
C VAL A 195 2.23 8.58 -23.55
N ASN A 196 2.70 9.77 -23.21
CA ASN A 196 2.80 10.25 -21.84
C ASN A 196 1.90 11.47 -21.64
N TYR A 197 1.14 11.44 -20.56
CA TYR A 197 0.20 12.49 -20.15
C TYR A 197 0.40 12.85 -18.69
N GLN A 198 -0.28 13.90 -18.25
CA GLN A 198 -0.34 14.29 -16.85
C GLN A 198 -1.78 14.55 -16.43
N THR A 199 -2.12 14.18 -15.19
CA THR A 199 -3.41 14.54 -14.61
C THR A 199 -3.54 16.05 -14.43
N ASN A 200 -4.78 16.54 -14.53
CA ASN A 200 -5.15 17.90 -14.17
C ASN A 200 -5.15 18.10 -12.64
N ASN A 201 -5.52 19.31 -12.18
CA ASN A 201 -5.59 19.63 -10.74
C ASN A 201 -6.58 18.78 -9.93
N GLU A 202 -7.52 18.11 -10.60
CA GLU A 202 -8.51 17.20 -9.99
C GLU A 202 -8.04 15.74 -10.03
N GLY A 203 -6.79 15.49 -10.45
CA GLY A 203 -6.23 14.15 -10.53
C GLY A 203 -6.80 13.33 -11.68
N LYS A 204 -7.31 13.97 -12.74
CA LYS A 204 -7.95 13.29 -13.86
C LYS A 204 -7.24 13.55 -15.18
N TYR A 205 -7.27 12.57 -16.07
CA TYR A 205 -6.93 12.74 -17.48
C TYR A 205 -7.93 11.97 -18.34
N LEU A 206 -8.51 12.64 -19.35
CA LEU A 206 -9.43 12.03 -20.30
C LEU A 206 -8.70 11.78 -21.62
N VAL A 207 -8.55 10.51 -21.97
CA VAL A 207 -8.12 10.10 -23.30
C VAL A 207 -9.37 10.02 -24.17
N ALA A 208 -9.62 11.07 -24.96
CA ALA A 208 -10.77 11.14 -25.86
C ALA A 208 -10.43 10.52 -27.23
N GLY A 209 -11.37 9.79 -27.82
CA GLY A 209 -11.22 9.18 -29.15
C GLY A 209 -10.15 8.09 -29.23
N ALA A 210 -9.91 7.35 -28.15
CA ALA A 210 -9.02 6.19 -28.17
C ALA A 210 -9.61 5.07 -29.04
N PRO A 211 -8.83 4.40 -29.91
CA PRO A 211 -9.31 3.25 -30.67
C PRO A 211 -9.98 2.19 -29.79
N ALA A 212 -11.06 1.58 -30.27
CA ALA A 212 -11.73 0.52 -29.52
C ALA A 212 -10.84 -0.73 -29.48
N ASP A 213 -10.60 -1.27 -28.28
CA ASP A 213 -9.80 -2.46 -28.07
C ASP A 213 -10.09 -3.09 -26.70
N VAL A 214 -10.00 -4.42 -26.58
CA VAL A 214 -10.41 -5.16 -25.39
C VAL A 214 -9.18 -5.61 -24.60
N ALA A 215 -9.09 -5.16 -23.35
CA ALA A 215 -8.04 -5.53 -22.40
C ALA A 215 -6.60 -5.33 -22.92
N ASN A 216 -6.36 -4.29 -23.72
CA ASN A 216 -5.06 -4.01 -24.33
C ASN A 216 -4.45 -2.65 -23.94
N TYR A 217 -5.20 -1.77 -23.26
CA TYR A 217 -4.67 -0.50 -22.78
C TYR A 217 -3.90 -0.68 -21.47
N LYS A 218 -2.57 -0.72 -21.58
CA LYS A 218 -1.64 -0.70 -20.45
C LYS A 218 -1.49 0.73 -19.94
N ILE A 219 -1.68 0.91 -18.64
CA ILE A 219 -1.62 2.21 -17.98
C ILE A 219 -0.63 2.10 -16.84
N ILE A 220 0.37 2.98 -16.80
CA ILE A 220 1.29 3.14 -15.69
C ILE A 220 1.15 4.56 -15.16
N VAL A 221 0.94 4.68 -13.85
CA VAL A 221 0.82 5.96 -13.16
C VAL A 221 1.97 6.11 -12.17
N SER A 222 2.61 7.27 -12.20
CA SER A 222 3.71 7.58 -11.28
C SER A 222 3.78 9.09 -11.00
N LYS A 223 4.54 9.46 -9.98
CA LYS A 223 4.93 10.85 -9.73
C LYS A 223 6.24 10.84 -8.97
N SER A 224 7.14 11.78 -9.26
CA SER A 224 8.41 11.87 -8.52
C SER A 224 8.17 11.97 -7.01
N GLY A 225 8.82 11.09 -6.24
CA GLY A 225 8.66 10.96 -4.79
C GLY A 225 7.42 10.19 -4.33
N TYR A 226 6.62 9.63 -5.25
CA TYR A 226 5.42 8.84 -4.96
C TYR A 226 5.61 7.37 -5.35
N SER A 227 4.80 6.49 -4.80
CA SER A 227 4.63 5.11 -5.29
C SER A 227 4.08 5.11 -6.72
N SER A 228 4.19 3.97 -7.38
CA SER A 228 3.63 3.75 -8.71
C SER A 228 2.52 2.71 -8.69
N ALA A 229 1.63 2.80 -9.68
CA ALA A 229 0.57 1.83 -9.88
C ALA A 229 0.41 1.58 -11.38
N ARG A 230 0.03 0.36 -11.77
CA ARG A 230 -0.19 0.02 -13.18
C ARG A 230 -1.25 -1.05 -13.35
N THR A 231 -1.69 -1.23 -14.59
CA THR A 231 -2.47 -2.39 -15.01
C THR A 231 -1.55 -3.56 -15.39
N TYR A 232 -2.08 -4.77 -15.29
CA TYR A 232 -1.38 -6.03 -15.57
C TYR A 232 -2.15 -6.84 -16.62
N GLY A 233 -1.42 -7.55 -17.47
CA GLY A 233 -1.99 -8.50 -18.42
C GLY A 233 -2.14 -9.89 -17.82
N THR A 234 -3.00 -10.72 -18.40
CA THR A 234 -3.21 -12.12 -17.97
C THR A 234 -1.98 -13.00 -18.16
N GLU A 235 -1.07 -12.60 -19.06
CA GLU A 235 0.21 -13.26 -19.29
C GLU A 235 1.21 -13.03 -18.13
N GLU A 236 1.05 -11.92 -17.38
CA GLU A 236 1.90 -11.60 -16.22
C GLU A 236 1.28 -12.13 -14.92
N ILE A 237 -0.03 -11.95 -14.75
CA ILE A 237 -0.81 -12.35 -13.58
C ILE A 237 -2.08 -13.02 -14.08
N ALA A 238 -2.32 -14.29 -13.74
CA ALA A 238 -3.43 -15.05 -14.30
C ALA A 238 -4.79 -14.35 -14.11
N ASN A 239 -5.04 -13.81 -12.91
CA ASN A 239 -6.24 -13.06 -12.57
C ASN A 239 -5.88 -11.69 -11.98
N PRO A 240 -5.59 -10.66 -12.81
CA PRO A 240 -5.19 -9.34 -12.32
C PRO A 240 -6.31 -8.63 -11.55
N GLN A 241 -5.99 -8.02 -10.40
CA GLN A 241 -6.95 -7.14 -9.72
C GLN A 241 -7.17 -5.82 -10.50
N LYS A 242 -6.15 -5.41 -11.27
CA LYS A 242 -6.23 -4.28 -12.22
C LYS A 242 -5.79 -4.75 -13.61
N PRO A 243 -6.69 -5.36 -14.41
CA PRO A 243 -6.36 -5.77 -15.77
C PRO A 243 -6.12 -4.55 -16.67
N HIS A 244 -5.47 -4.77 -17.81
CA HIS A 244 -5.43 -3.77 -18.89
C HIS A 244 -6.84 -3.28 -19.25
N ALA A 245 -6.97 -1.99 -19.54
CA ALA A 245 -8.27 -1.39 -19.78
C ALA A 245 -8.83 -1.80 -21.15
N THR A 246 -10.15 -1.89 -21.20
CA THR A 246 -10.93 -2.07 -22.44
C THR A 246 -11.50 -0.71 -22.83
N VAL A 247 -11.38 -0.33 -24.11
CA VAL A 247 -12.02 0.87 -24.66
C VAL A 247 -13.04 0.42 -25.69
N ILE A 248 -14.27 0.88 -25.57
CA ILE A 248 -15.37 0.59 -26.48
C ILE A 248 -15.78 1.88 -27.19
N GLU A 249 -16.01 1.81 -28.50
CA GLU A 249 -16.38 2.97 -29.31
C GLU A 249 -17.65 3.64 -28.80
N GLY A 250 -17.58 4.96 -28.62
CA GLY A 250 -18.70 5.78 -28.11
C GLY A 250 -18.97 5.63 -26.62
N GLU A 251 -18.25 4.78 -25.88
CA GLU A 251 -18.43 4.59 -24.44
C GLU A 251 -17.35 5.30 -23.61
N LEU A 252 -17.65 5.54 -22.33
CA LEU A 252 -16.70 6.04 -21.35
C LEU A 252 -16.25 4.90 -20.44
N THR A 253 -15.00 4.49 -20.57
CA THR A 253 -14.33 3.60 -19.62
C THR A 253 -13.66 4.43 -18.53
N GLN A 254 -13.83 4.04 -17.28
CA GLN A 254 -13.21 4.71 -16.13
C GLN A 254 -12.28 3.75 -15.39
N THR A 255 -11.10 4.22 -15.02
CA THR A 255 -10.16 3.49 -14.18
C THR A 255 -9.48 4.42 -13.19
N SER A 256 -9.04 3.87 -12.06
CA SER A 256 -8.46 4.65 -10.99
C SER A 256 -7.24 4.00 -10.35
N PHE A 257 -6.30 4.86 -9.95
CA PHE A 257 -5.00 4.50 -9.39
C PHE A 257 -4.75 5.29 -8.10
N SER A 258 -4.26 4.58 -7.08
CA SER A 258 -3.82 5.21 -5.85
C SER A 258 -2.31 5.24 -5.78
N ILE A 259 -1.73 6.44 -5.68
CA ILE A 259 -0.29 6.67 -5.46
C ILE A 259 -0.11 7.72 -4.37
N ASP A 260 0.89 7.55 -3.52
CA ASP A 260 1.21 8.54 -2.50
C ASP A 260 2.71 8.62 -2.24
N ARG A 261 3.14 9.62 -1.49
CA ARG A 261 4.54 9.84 -1.14
C ARG A 261 5.17 8.59 -0.53
N LEU A 262 6.37 8.28 -1.01
CA LEU A 262 7.17 7.16 -0.52
C LEU A 262 7.62 7.41 0.92
N SER A 263 7.85 6.31 1.63
CA SER A 263 8.18 6.24 3.04
C SER A 263 9.44 5.41 3.25
N SER A 264 9.87 5.28 4.50
CA SER A 264 11.01 4.45 4.89
C SER A 264 10.73 3.64 6.14
N PHE A 265 11.45 2.53 6.28
CA PHE A 265 11.57 1.79 7.53
C PHE A 265 12.98 1.96 8.12
N SER A 266 13.04 2.05 9.45
CA SER A 266 14.27 1.88 10.25
C SER A 266 14.08 0.64 11.13
N ILE A 267 14.73 -0.46 10.79
CA ILE A 267 14.48 -1.77 11.40
C ILE A 267 15.64 -2.13 12.32
N ASN A 268 15.33 -2.61 13.51
CA ASN A 268 16.30 -3.10 14.49
C ASN A 268 15.98 -4.56 14.84
N THR A 269 16.96 -5.44 14.79
CA THR A 269 16.87 -6.82 15.30
C THR A 269 17.55 -6.89 16.66
N LEU A 270 16.79 -7.27 17.68
CA LEU A 270 17.16 -7.13 19.09
C LEU A 270 16.91 -8.44 19.84
N SER A 271 17.71 -8.68 20.86
CA SER A 271 17.45 -9.71 21.87
C SER A 271 16.27 -9.32 22.78
N GLN A 272 15.92 -10.18 23.73
CA GLN A 272 14.84 -9.89 24.69
C GLN A 272 15.26 -8.95 25.83
N PHE A 273 16.57 -8.86 26.11
CA PHE A 273 17.12 -8.10 27.24
C PHE A 273 18.61 -7.77 26.99
N GLY A 274 19.12 -6.73 27.65
CA GLY A 274 20.56 -6.44 27.72
C GLY A 274 21.15 -6.95 29.03
N LEU A 275 22.42 -6.62 29.31
CA LEU A 275 23.11 -7.10 30.52
C LEU A 275 23.87 -5.95 31.18
N GLU A 276 23.77 -5.80 32.49
CA GLU A 276 24.62 -4.86 33.23
C GLU A 276 25.14 -5.48 34.51
N SER A 277 26.13 -4.81 35.09
CA SER A 277 26.69 -5.23 36.38
C SER A 277 27.34 -4.12 37.18
N PHE A 278 27.35 -4.38 38.47
CA PHE A 278 28.27 -3.79 39.43
C PHE A 278 29.45 -4.74 39.62
N SER A 279 30.67 -4.22 39.66
CA SER A 279 31.81 -4.95 40.21
C SER A 279 32.73 -4.06 41.02
N ASP A 280 33.50 -4.71 41.87
CA ASP A 280 34.63 -4.13 42.58
C ASP A 280 35.81 -5.10 42.45
N SER A 281 36.91 -4.60 41.91
CA SER A 281 38.20 -5.31 41.81
C SER A 281 39.12 -4.96 42.99
N PHE A 282 38.63 -4.17 43.95
CA PHE A 282 39.40 -3.70 45.09
C PHE A 282 40.70 -2.98 44.68
N ALA A 283 40.65 -2.27 43.55
CA ALA A 283 41.71 -1.34 43.14
C ALA A 283 41.82 -0.17 44.13
N ASP A 284 40.68 0.27 44.68
CA ASP A 284 40.58 1.24 45.75
C ASP A 284 39.36 0.95 46.65
N GLN A 285 39.05 1.85 47.59
CA GLN A 285 37.91 1.71 48.52
C GLN A 285 36.65 2.46 48.08
N SER A 286 36.62 3.05 46.87
CA SER A 286 35.51 3.92 46.42
C SER A 286 34.15 3.22 46.35
N LYS A 287 34.17 1.89 46.20
CA LYS A 287 32.99 1.02 46.08
C LYS A 287 32.65 0.28 47.37
N ILE A 288 33.33 0.59 48.47
CA ILE A 288 33.02 0.08 49.82
C ILE A 288 32.31 1.17 50.60
N SER A 289 31.06 0.92 51.02
CA SER A 289 30.29 1.88 51.83
C SER A 289 30.50 1.72 53.33
N GLU A 290 30.85 0.51 53.77
CA GLU A 290 31.09 0.18 55.17
C GLU A 290 32.13 -0.94 55.25
N GLY A 291 33.05 -0.87 56.20
CA GLY A 291 34.00 -1.95 56.43
C GLY A 291 34.61 -1.89 57.82
N SER A 292 35.06 -3.03 58.30
CA SER A 292 35.73 -3.17 59.59
C SER A 292 36.85 -4.19 59.48
N ASN A 293 38.03 -3.84 60.02
CA ASN A 293 39.20 -4.73 60.07
C ASN A 293 39.61 -5.33 58.71
N ILE A 294 39.40 -4.58 57.63
CA ILE A 294 39.83 -4.93 56.28
C ILE A 294 40.90 -3.95 55.80
N ALA A 295 41.75 -4.41 54.89
CA ALA A 295 42.66 -3.58 54.11
C ALA A 295 42.44 -3.88 52.62
N VAL A 296 42.44 -2.83 51.80
CA VAL A 296 42.38 -2.94 50.33
C VAL A 296 43.76 -2.58 49.80
N ILE A 297 44.50 -3.57 49.31
CA ILE A 297 45.91 -3.42 48.92
C ILE A 297 46.19 -4.33 47.72
N GLY A 298 46.71 -3.76 46.64
CA GLY A 298 47.16 -4.52 45.48
C GLY A 298 46.04 -5.23 44.71
N GLY A 299 44.85 -4.61 44.60
CA GLY A 299 43.73 -5.18 43.85
C GLY A 299 43.03 -6.33 44.58
N LYS A 300 43.04 -6.32 45.92
CA LYS A 300 42.35 -7.32 46.75
C LYS A 300 41.95 -6.74 48.10
N ALA A 301 40.88 -7.30 48.67
CA ALA A 301 40.50 -7.10 50.06
C ALA A 301 41.03 -8.26 50.92
N ILE A 302 41.70 -7.90 52.02
CA ILE A 302 42.25 -8.83 53.01
C ILE A 302 41.91 -8.36 54.43
N LEU A 303 42.14 -9.20 55.43
CA LEU A 303 42.08 -8.78 56.82
C LEU A 303 43.19 -7.75 57.10
N ALA A 304 42.87 -6.70 57.86
CA ALA A 304 43.87 -5.73 58.28
C ALA A 304 44.87 -6.37 59.27
N THR A 305 46.11 -5.90 59.24
CA THR A 305 47.20 -6.40 60.09
C THR A 305 47.48 -5.47 61.27
N THR A 306 47.92 -6.07 62.36
CA THR A 306 48.48 -5.39 63.54
C THR A 306 49.90 -5.90 63.81
N THR A 307 50.55 -5.42 64.87
CA THR A 307 51.83 -5.98 65.33
C THR A 307 51.77 -7.47 65.67
N GLY A 308 50.58 -8.01 65.96
CA GLY A 308 50.35 -9.43 66.25
C GLY A 308 49.97 -10.29 65.04
N GLY A 309 49.97 -9.74 63.82
CA GLY A 309 49.51 -10.42 62.60
C GLY A 309 48.14 -9.95 62.14
N TYR A 310 47.49 -10.75 61.28
CA TYR A 310 46.15 -10.48 60.76
C TYR A 310 45.09 -10.49 61.88
N LEU A 311 44.14 -9.57 61.81
CA LEU A 311 42.99 -9.55 62.71
C LEU A 311 42.09 -10.78 62.47
N PRO A 312 41.47 -11.36 63.52
CA PRO A 312 40.76 -12.64 63.41
C PRO A 312 39.46 -12.58 62.57
N SER A 313 38.89 -11.38 62.39
CA SER A 313 37.67 -11.19 61.61
C SER A 313 37.52 -9.76 61.11
N GLY A 314 36.89 -9.60 59.95
CA GLY A 314 36.56 -8.33 59.32
C GLY A 314 35.44 -8.46 58.31
N TYR A 315 34.97 -7.33 57.77
CA TYR A 315 33.99 -7.34 56.69
C TYR A 315 34.12 -6.11 55.79
N ALA A 316 33.66 -6.27 54.56
CA ALA A 316 33.46 -5.21 53.57
C ALA A 316 32.00 -5.22 53.11
N VAL A 317 31.40 -4.05 52.89
CA VAL A 317 30.06 -3.88 52.32
C VAL A 317 30.14 -2.96 51.11
N SER A 318 29.60 -3.38 49.98
CA SER A 318 29.56 -2.59 48.76
C SER A 318 28.77 -1.28 48.94
N THR A 319 28.98 -0.34 48.05
CA THR A 319 28.02 0.74 47.79
C THR A 319 26.67 0.16 47.30
N PRO A 320 25.56 0.91 47.45
CA PRO A 320 24.26 0.47 46.94
C PRO A 320 24.28 0.20 45.42
N ILE A 321 23.76 -0.94 45.01
CA ILE A 321 23.57 -1.34 43.62
C ILE A 321 22.12 -1.08 43.27
N GLN A 322 21.89 -0.02 42.49
CA GLN A 322 20.56 0.47 42.12
C GLN A 322 20.46 0.63 40.59
N PRO A 323 20.07 -0.43 39.86
CA PRO A 323 19.94 -0.32 38.42
C PRO A 323 18.74 0.53 38.00
N SER A 324 18.90 1.35 36.98
CA SER A 324 17.84 2.22 36.43
C SER A 324 16.89 1.49 35.49
N ASP A 325 17.32 0.36 34.91
CA ASP A 325 16.64 -0.37 33.86
C ASP A 325 16.51 -1.89 34.16
N LEU A 326 16.41 -2.23 35.46
CA LEU A 326 16.30 -3.60 35.97
C LEU A 326 15.10 -4.35 35.40
N MET A 327 15.36 -5.38 34.59
CA MET A 327 14.34 -6.36 34.19
C MET A 327 14.28 -7.53 35.18
N SER A 328 15.44 -8.12 35.50
CA SER A 328 15.61 -9.18 36.50
C SER A 328 17.05 -9.21 36.99
N TRP A 329 17.27 -9.62 38.24
CA TRP A 329 18.63 -9.97 38.66
C TRP A 329 19.12 -11.21 37.89
N ASP A 330 20.44 -11.42 37.89
CA ASP A 330 21.07 -12.52 37.18
C ASP A 330 21.89 -13.37 38.15
N LYS A 331 23.08 -12.90 38.55
CA LYS A 331 23.92 -13.65 39.50
C LYS A 331 24.80 -12.73 40.34
N PHE A 332 25.27 -13.27 41.46
CA PHE A 332 26.35 -12.72 42.26
C PHE A 332 27.56 -13.66 42.20
N SER A 333 28.71 -13.16 41.76
CA SER A 333 29.95 -13.92 41.61
C SER A 333 31.14 -13.19 42.23
N TRP A 334 32.22 -13.90 42.45
CA TRP A 334 33.45 -13.40 43.07
C TRP A 334 34.59 -14.38 42.82
N ASN A 335 35.82 -13.89 42.93
CA ASN A 335 37.05 -14.70 42.91
C ASN A 335 37.81 -14.47 44.21
N ASP A 336 38.15 -15.55 44.91
CA ASP A 336 38.88 -15.53 46.17
C ASP A 336 39.96 -16.63 46.25
N ASP A 337 40.88 -16.45 47.19
CA ASP A 337 41.79 -17.49 47.69
C ASP A 337 41.59 -17.62 49.20
N GLU A 338 41.32 -18.84 49.65
CA GLU A 338 41.12 -19.18 51.06
C GLU A 338 42.21 -20.18 51.52
N PRO A 339 43.39 -19.69 51.93
CA PRO A 339 44.40 -20.54 52.55
C PRO A 339 43.87 -21.28 53.78
N GLN A 340 44.58 -22.34 54.20
CA GLN A 340 44.17 -23.15 55.35
C GLN A 340 43.87 -22.26 56.59
N ASN A 341 42.77 -22.57 57.29
CA ASN A 341 42.28 -21.85 58.47
C ASN A 341 41.73 -20.44 58.21
N THR A 342 41.45 -20.09 56.96
CA THR A 342 40.77 -18.85 56.56
C THR A 342 39.42 -19.16 55.90
N GLU A 343 38.50 -18.18 55.87
CA GLU A 343 37.18 -18.32 55.23
C GLU A 343 36.63 -16.93 54.85
N ILE A 344 35.95 -16.83 53.70
CA ILE A 344 35.11 -15.71 53.30
C ILE A 344 33.68 -16.20 53.12
N LYS A 345 32.74 -15.48 53.74
CA LYS A 345 31.30 -15.68 53.51
C LYS A 345 30.65 -14.44 52.94
N HIS A 346 29.78 -14.66 51.97
CA HIS A 346 29.08 -13.59 51.29
C HIS A 346 27.60 -13.53 51.67
N GLN A 347 27.10 -12.32 51.89
CA GLN A 347 25.71 -12.05 52.21
C GLN A 347 25.17 -10.93 51.33
N ILE A 348 23.90 -11.01 50.97
CA ILE A 348 23.24 -10.01 50.14
C ILE A 348 22.14 -9.34 50.94
N PHE A 349 22.21 -8.00 50.96
CA PHE A 349 21.28 -7.13 51.66
C PHE A 349 20.41 -6.40 50.65
N TYR A 350 19.20 -6.04 51.05
CA TYR A 350 18.30 -5.21 50.26
C TYR A 350 17.82 -4.00 51.07
N ALA A 351 17.50 -2.92 50.38
CA ALA A 351 16.92 -1.73 50.99
C ALA A 351 15.39 -1.76 50.95
N THR A 352 14.74 -1.28 52.01
CA THR A 352 13.29 -1.00 51.99
C THR A 352 13.02 0.49 51.73
N THR A 353 13.31 1.36 52.70
CA THR A 353 13.14 2.83 52.58
C THR A 353 14.42 3.59 52.94
N THR A 354 15.02 3.29 54.09
CA THR A 354 16.32 3.85 54.52
C THR A 354 17.26 2.81 55.14
N ASP A 355 16.72 1.66 55.52
CA ASP A 355 17.46 0.62 56.24
C ASP A 355 17.79 -0.56 55.32
N TRP A 356 18.88 -1.24 55.65
CA TRP A 356 19.38 -2.42 54.94
C TRP A 356 19.08 -3.68 55.74
N TYR A 357 18.39 -4.63 55.11
CA TYR A 357 18.04 -5.91 55.70
C TYR A 357 18.67 -7.05 54.91
N LEU A 358 19.01 -8.14 55.60
CA LEU A 358 19.46 -9.35 54.94
C LEU A 358 18.29 -9.98 54.15
N ILE A 359 18.50 -10.36 52.90
CA ILE A 359 17.47 -11.08 52.13
C ILE A 359 17.15 -12.40 52.86
N PRO A 360 15.87 -12.69 53.17
CA PRO A 360 15.50 -13.87 53.93
C PRO A 360 15.75 -15.15 53.14
N ASN A 361 16.05 -16.25 53.84
CA ASN A 361 16.25 -17.57 53.23
C ASN A 361 15.02 -18.13 52.49
N SER A 362 13.82 -17.57 52.70
CA SER A 362 12.64 -17.92 51.92
C SER A 362 12.79 -17.53 50.46
N ASP A 363 13.55 -16.46 50.19
CA ASP A 363 13.66 -15.82 48.88
C ASP A 363 15.07 -16.03 48.30
N LEU A 364 16.08 -16.19 49.17
CA LEU A 364 17.45 -16.52 48.80
C LEU A 364 18.05 -17.55 49.77
N PRO A 365 17.80 -18.86 49.57
CA PRO A 365 18.23 -19.92 50.48
C PRO A 365 19.74 -19.91 50.74
N GLY A 366 20.15 -19.90 52.02
CA GLY A 366 21.56 -19.92 52.45
C GLY A 366 22.14 -18.55 52.83
N ASN A 367 21.46 -17.45 52.48
CA ASN A 367 21.95 -16.10 52.71
C ASN A 367 22.20 -15.76 54.20
N SER A 368 21.39 -16.30 55.12
CA SER A 368 21.60 -16.10 56.58
C SER A 368 22.92 -16.68 57.08
N SER A 369 23.35 -17.81 56.52
CA SER A 369 24.60 -18.48 56.86
C SER A 369 25.79 -17.90 56.10
N GLY A 370 25.53 -17.22 54.99
CA GLY A 370 26.51 -16.70 54.06
C GLY A 370 26.95 -17.75 53.03
N PHE A 371 27.18 -17.30 51.81
CA PHE A 371 27.62 -18.13 50.68
C PHE A 371 29.14 -18.24 50.65
N ALA A 372 29.63 -19.46 50.41
CA ALA A 372 31.04 -19.79 50.25
C ALA A 372 31.32 -20.46 48.88
N SER A 373 30.39 -20.36 47.94
CA SER A 373 30.54 -20.92 46.59
C SER A 373 29.95 -19.97 45.57
N SER A 374 30.77 -19.66 44.56
CA SER A 374 30.46 -18.74 43.48
C SER A 374 30.11 -19.51 42.20
N PRO A 375 29.13 -19.07 41.39
CA PRO A 375 28.21 -17.95 41.60
C PRO A 375 26.96 -18.34 42.39
N VAL A 376 26.27 -17.33 42.94
CA VAL A 376 24.93 -17.40 43.53
C VAL A 376 23.91 -16.90 42.50
N ASP A 377 22.89 -17.71 42.21
CA ASP A 377 21.77 -17.33 41.34
C ASP A 377 20.86 -16.32 42.05
N LEU A 378 20.61 -15.18 41.41
CA LEU A 378 19.74 -14.11 41.91
C LEU A 378 18.45 -13.97 41.08
N SER A 379 18.29 -14.77 40.03
CA SER A 379 17.25 -14.60 39.02
C SER A 379 15.81 -14.75 39.56
N SER A 380 15.63 -15.43 40.70
CA SER A 380 14.35 -15.57 41.39
C SER A 380 13.95 -14.38 42.25
N LEU A 381 14.82 -13.38 42.47
CA LEU A 381 14.53 -12.22 43.31
C LEU A 381 13.54 -11.28 42.63
N ALA A 382 12.39 -11.06 43.28
CA ALA A 382 11.37 -10.12 42.83
C ALA A 382 11.91 -8.67 42.77
N THR A 383 11.97 -8.09 41.58
CA THR A 383 12.58 -6.77 41.33
C THR A 383 11.85 -5.61 41.99
N THR A 384 10.56 -5.76 42.31
CA THR A 384 9.77 -4.76 43.04
C THR A 384 10.14 -4.67 44.52
N THR A 385 10.55 -5.79 45.12
CA THR A 385 11.01 -5.86 46.51
C THR A 385 12.51 -5.62 46.61
N TYR A 386 13.28 -6.22 45.70
CA TYR A 386 14.73 -6.25 45.70
C TYR A 386 15.31 -5.30 44.64
N SER A 387 14.84 -4.06 44.59
CA SER A 387 15.30 -3.07 43.59
C SER A 387 16.68 -2.48 43.89
N ASN A 388 17.17 -2.64 45.11
CA ASN A 388 18.42 -2.08 45.61
C ASN A 388 19.16 -3.13 46.43
N LEU A 389 20.37 -3.51 46.02
CA LEU A 389 21.17 -4.52 46.70
C LEU A 389 22.46 -3.95 47.29
N LYS A 390 22.98 -4.62 48.31
CA LYS A 390 24.35 -4.48 48.80
C LYS A 390 24.97 -5.86 48.98
N LEU A 391 26.25 -5.95 48.68
CA LEU A 391 27.05 -7.15 48.84
C LEU A 391 27.88 -7.01 50.10
N LYS A 392 27.96 -8.05 50.93
CA LYS A 392 28.78 -8.08 52.14
C LYS A 392 29.68 -9.30 52.12
N GLY A 393 30.98 -9.09 52.26
CA GLY A 393 32.00 -10.12 52.40
C GLY A 393 32.49 -10.14 53.83
N ILE A 394 32.46 -11.31 54.47
CA ILE A 394 32.81 -11.53 55.87
C ILE A 394 34.05 -12.41 55.90
N PHE A 395 35.15 -11.86 56.38
CA PHE A 395 36.47 -12.49 56.38
C PHE A 395 36.76 -13.03 57.78
N SER A 396 37.35 -14.21 57.87
CA SER A 396 37.83 -14.77 59.13
C SER A 396 39.13 -15.54 58.97
N THR A 397 39.95 -15.55 60.04
CA THR A 397 41.17 -16.36 60.13
C THR A 397 41.37 -16.88 61.55
N ASN A 398 41.77 -18.15 61.66
CA ASN A 398 42.28 -18.74 62.91
C ASN A 398 43.82 -18.82 62.94
N ASP A 399 44.48 -18.27 61.93
CA ASP A 399 45.94 -18.19 61.81
C ASP A 399 46.37 -16.74 61.58
N ALA A 400 46.99 -16.11 62.58
CA ALA A 400 47.42 -14.71 62.49
C ALA A 400 48.50 -14.45 61.43
N SER A 401 49.08 -15.49 60.83
CA SER A 401 50.03 -15.40 59.71
C SER A 401 49.41 -15.53 58.33
N SER A 402 48.09 -15.82 58.24
CA SER A 402 47.37 -16.05 57.00
C SER A 402 46.05 -15.26 56.95
N THR A 403 45.70 -14.76 55.77
CA THR A 403 44.43 -14.05 55.50
C THR A 403 43.77 -14.67 54.28
N PRO A 404 42.42 -14.75 54.25
CA PRO A 404 41.77 -14.96 52.98
C PRO A 404 41.88 -13.71 52.11
N GLU A 405 41.82 -13.89 50.80
CA GLU A 405 41.99 -12.85 49.79
C GLU A 405 40.77 -12.81 48.87
N LEU A 406 40.10 -11.65 48.79
CA LEU A 406 39.03 -11.42 47.83
C LEU A 406 39.55 -10.52 46.70
N TYR A 407 39.65 -11.07 45.49
CA TYR A 407 40.21 -10.37 44.33
C TYR A 407 39.15 -9.50 43.64
N ASP A 408 37.93 -10.00 43.53
CA ASP A 408 36.82 -9.23 43.01
C ASP A 408 35.48 -9.81 43.44
N TRP A 409 34.44 -8.97 43.32
CA TRP A 409 33.07 -9.42 43.36
C TRP A 409 32.22 -8.70 42.32
N GLN A 410 31.10 -9.31 41.94
CA GLN A 410 30.22 -8.81 40.90
C GLN A 410 28.78 -9.22 41.15
N ALA A 411 27.85 -8.29 40.95
CA ALA A 411 26.43 -8.61 40.77
C ALA A 411 25.97 -8.16 39.39
N SER A 412 25.32 -9.04 38.65
CA SER A 412 24.76 -8.77 37.31
C SER A 412 23.24 -8.80 37.31
N TRP A 413 22.65 -8.15 36.31
CA TRP A 413 21.22 -8.14 36.05
C TRP A 413 20.92 -7.98 34.56
N ARG A 414 19.76 -8.48 34.15
CA ARG A 414 19.20 -8.26 32.81
C ARG A 414 18.52 -6.90 32.75
N THR A 415 18.68 -6.20 31.63
CA THR A 415 18.14 -4.85 31.44
C THR A 415 16.95 -4.85 30.48
N VAL A 416 16.04 -3.88 30.65
CA VAL A 416 14.93 -3.68 29.70
C VAL A 416 15.40 -3.17 28.34
N THR A 417 16.61 -2.65 28.25
CA THR A 417 17.19 -2.20 26.99
C THR A 417 17.92 -3.37 26.33
N PRO A 418 17.42 -3.92 25.22
CA PRO A 418 17.98 -5.13 24.64
C PRO A 418 19.32 -4.90 23.95
N ALA A 419 20.12 -5.97 23.86
CA ALA A 419 21.31 -6.02 23.02
C ALA A 419 20.91 -6.24 21.54
N PRO A 420 21.58 -5.58 20.58
CA PRO A 420 21.34 -5.81 19.15
C PRO A 420 21.79 -7.21 18.71
N ILE A 421 21.10 -7.77 17.72
CA ILE A 421 21.49 -9.00 17.03
C ILE A 421 21.73 -8.66 15.57
N GLY A 422 22.98 -8.77 15.12
CA GLY A 422 23.38 -8.48 13.74
C GLY A 422 23.06 -9.58 12.75
N ASP A 423 23.14 -9.22 11.46
CA ASP A 423 23.14 -10.15 10.32
C ASP A 423 21.90 -11.06 10.23
N ILE A 424 20.74 -10.55 10.63
CA ILE A 424 19.50 -11.33 10.67
C ILE A 424 18.72 -11.19 9.38
N GLN A 425 18.46 -12.33 8.71
CA GLN A 425 17.54 -12.40 7.59
C GLN A 425 16.08 -12.46 8.06
N PHE A 426 15.22 -11.66 7.45
CA PHE A 426 13.77 -11.67 7.65
C PHE A 426 13.05 -11.46 6.32
N HIS A 427 11.80 -11.93 6.23
CA HIS A 427 10.93 -11.71 5.10
C HIS A 427 9.92 -10.59 5.40
N LEU A 428 9.84 -9.62 4.48
CA LEU A 428 8.96 -8.47 4.54
C LEU A 428 7.92 -8.54 3.42
N GLN A 429 6.65 -8.54 3.79
CA GLN A 429 5.54 -8.68 2.85
C GLN A 429 4.48 -7.58 3.09
N GLY A 430 4.08 -6.88 2.03
CA GLY A 430 2.95 -5.93 2.08
C GLY A 430 1.60 -6.63 1.92
N ASN A 431 0.51 -5.98 2.35
CA ASN A 431 -0.84 -6.52 2.23
C ASN A 431 -1.45 -6.34 0.83
N LYS A 432 -0.98 -5.40 0.02
CA LYS A 432 -1.48 -5.20 -1.34
C LYS A 432 -1.13 -6.38 -2.25
N ILE A 433 -2.11 -6.87 -3.01
CA ILE A 433 -1.92 -7.86 -4.07
C ILE A 433 -2.08 -7.22 -5.44
N ILE A 434 -1.46 -7.81 -6.47
CA ILE A 434 -1.63 -7.40 -7.87
C ILE A 434 -2.65 -8.29 -8.61
N GLY A 435 -3.00 -9.43 -8.01
CA GLY A 435 -4.00 -10.37 -8.49
C GLY A 435 -3.77 -11.76 -7.89
N ASN A 436 -4.32 -12.78 -8.55
CA ASN A 436 -4.10 -14.18 -8.20
C ASN A 436 -3.37 -14.92 -9.33
N ASP A 437 -2.60 -15.95 -8.96
CA ASP A 437 -1.96 -16.86 -9.91
C ASP A 437 -2.96 -17.90 -10.47
N ILE A 438 -2.45 -18.90 -11.20
CA ILE A 438 -3.26 -19.93 -11.85
C ILE A 438 -3.94 -20.89 -10.85
N ASP A 439 -3.39 -21.00 -9.64
CA ASP A 439 -3.88 -21.84 -8.55
C ASP A 439 -4.73 -21.02 -7.55
N ASP A 440 -5.17 -19.83 -7.97
CA ASP A 440 -5.96 -18.86 -7.20
C ASP A 440 -5.24 -18.33 -5.94
N GLN A 441 -3.91 -18.42 -5.87
CA GLN A 441 -3.12 -17.89 -4.76
C GLN A 441 -2.80 -16.40 -4.96
N PRO A 442 -2.82 -15.59 -3.89
CA PRO A 442 -2.54 -14.16 -4.00
C PRO A 442 -1.09 -13.88 -4.42
N VAL A 443 -0.92 -13.04 -5.43
CA VAL A 443 0.39 -12.49 -5.82
C VAL A 443 0.55 -11.13 -5.15
N TYR A 444 1.40 -11.06 -4.13
CA TYR A 444 1.66 -9.83 -3.39
C TYR A 444 2.47 -8.82 -4.21
N LYS A 445 2.12 -7.54 -4.10
CA LYS A 445 2.84 -6.44 -4.77
C LYS A 445 4.26 -6.27 -4.22
N TYR A 446 4.44 -6.51 -2.92
CA TYR A 446 5.72 -6.46 -2.24
C TYR A 446 5.91 -7.70 -1.36
N SER A 447 6.96 -8.47 -1.64
CA SER A 447 7.34 -9.66 -0.87
C SER A 447 8.82 -9.91 -1.13
N GLN A 448 9.68 -9.61 -0.15
CA GLN A 448 11.14 -9.65 -0.30
C GLN A 448 11.85 -10.07 0.99
N ASN A 449 12.97 -10.78 0.85
CA ASN A 449 13.88 -11.06 1.94
C ASN A 449 14.87 -9.92 2.11
N HIS A 450 15.17 -9.57 3.36
CA HIS A 450 16.14 -8.56 3.75
C HIS A 450 17.03 -9.09 4.86
N THR A 451 18.20 -8.48 5.03
CA THR A 451 19.16 -8.82 6.09
C THR A 451 19.62 -7.54 6.78
N THR A 452 19.62 -7.53 8.12
CA THR A 452 20.20 -6.42 8.90
C THR A 452 21.73 -6.42 8.85
N ASP A 453 22.35 -5.28 9.15
CA ASP A 453 23.80 -5.18 9.28
C ASP A 453 24.31 -5.88 10.56
N SER A 454 25.64 -5.91 10.75
CA SER A 454 26.29 -6.51 11.92
C SER A 454 25.90 -5.86 13.26
N SER A 455 25.32 -4.65 13.23
CA SER A 455 24.81 -3.93 14.39
C SER A 455 23.30 -4.11 14.57
N GLY A 456 22.68 -5.00 13.78
CA GLY A 456 21.26 -5.32 13.83
C GLY A 456 20.36 -4.25 13.23
N ASN A 457 20.87 -3.36 12.36
CA ASN A 457 20.10 -2.26 11.77
C ASN A 457 19.85 -2.46 10.28
N LEU A 458 18.73 -1.95 9.78
CA LEU A 458 18.49 -1.80 8.35
C LEU A 458 17.62 -0.57 8.08
N THR A 459 18.00 0.23 7.08
CA THR A 459 17.14 1.29 6.55
C THR A 459 16.64 0.91 5.17
N LEU A 460 15.31 0.80 5.03
CA LEU A 460 14.66 0.62 3.74
C LEU A 460 14.05 1.94 3.30
N SER A 461 14.53 2.49 2.18
CA SER A 461 13.99 3.70 1.55
C SER A 461 13.03 3.37 0.42
N ASN A 462 12.26 4.36 -0.03
CA ASN A 462 11.36 4.26 -1.20
C ASN A 462 10.27 3.18 -1.04
N MET A 463 9.77 3.01 0.18
CA MET A 463 8.72 2.06 0.50
C MET A 463 7.35 2.67 0.20
N GLU A 464 6.47 1.90 -0.44
CA GLU A 464 5.08 2.30 -0.63
C GLU A 464 4.31 2.17 0.69
N TRP A 465 3.40 3.09 0.96
CA TRP A 465 2.48 2.99 2.07
C TRP A 465 1.65 1.70 1.99
N ASP A 466 1.64 0.91 3.05
CA ASP A 466 0.91 -0.35 3.15
C ASP A 466 0.91 -0.81 4.61
N ALA A 467 0.30 -1.95 4.91
CA ALA A 467 0.55 -2.70 6.12
C ALA A 467 1.49 -3.87 5.81
N TYR A 468 2.59 -3.98 6.56
CA TYR A 468 3.66 -4.95 6.30
C TYR A 468 3.77 -6.01 7.41
N ASN A 469 3.92 -7.27 7.01
CA ASN A 469 4.25 -8.38 7.89
C ASN A 469 5.76 -8.67 7.86
N PHE A 470 6.32 -8.89 9.04
CA PHE A 470 7.71 -9.28 9.27
C PHE A 470 7.72 -10.71 9.78
N THR A 471 8.43 -11.58 9.06
CA THR A 471 8.54 -13.00 9.43
C THR A 471 10.01 -13.42 9.50
N ILE A 472 10.31 -14.24 10.49
CA ILE A 472 11.63 -14.84 10.70
C ILE A 472 11.49 -16.33 10.42
N ASP A 473 12.27 -16.84 9.48
CA ASP A 473 12.33 -18.28 9.23
C ASP A 473 13.19 -18.94 10.30
N ARG A 474 12.53 -19.67 11.22
CA ARG A 474 13.20 -20.40 12.31
C ARG A 474 14.12 -21.50 11.78
N VAL A 475 13.79 -22.15 10.66
CA VAL A 475 14.61 -23.23 10.10
C VAL A 475 15.92 -22.65 9.55
N LEU A 476 15.85 -21.48 8.94
CA LEU A 476 17.03 -20.81 8.37
C LEU A 476 17.89 -20.11 9.42
N THR A 477 17.27 -19.38 10.35
CA THR A 477 17.98 -18.52 11.31
C THR A 477 18.21 -19.19 12.67
N GLY A 478 17.45 -20.22 13.01
CA GLY A 478 17.36 -20.78 14.36
C GLY A 478 16.71 -19.85 15.39
N LEU A 479 16.14 -18.71 14.95
CA LEU A 479 15.53 -17.69 15.81
C LEU A 479 14.01 -17.69 15.70
N ASN A 480 13.35 -17.26 16.77
CA ASN A 480 11.92 -16.96 16.79
C ASN A 480 11.70 -15.47 16.97
N LEU A 481 10.81 -14.90 16.17
CA LEU A 481 10.23 -13.59 16.45
C LEU A 481 9.23 -13.72 17.60
N VAL A 482 9.60 -13.21 18.78
CA VAL A 482 8.77 -13.28 19.99
C VAL A 482 8.07 -11.97 20.31
N GLY A 483 8.53 -10.87 19.73
CA GLY A 483 7.90 -9.56 19.86
C GLY A 483 8.22 -8.65 18.69
N ILE A 484 7.38 -7.65 18.50
CA ILE A 484 7.60 -6.56 17.55
C ILE A 484 7.16 -5.24 18.18
N ASP A 485 7.80 -4.15 17.82
CA ASP A 485 7.35 -2.78 18.13
C ASP A 485 7.40 -1.94 16.85
N PRO A 486 6.29 -1.36 16.38
CA PRO A 486 4.96 -1.41 16.98
C PRO A 486 4.28 -2.78 16.86
N SER A 487 3.52 -3.16 17.88
CA SER A 487 2.65 -4.35 17.91
C SER A 487 1.17 -3.94 17.89
N PRO A 488 0.26 -4.74 17.31
CA PRO A 488 0.49 -6.03 16.63
C PRO A 488 0.91 -5.86 15.16
N GLN A 489 1.35 -6.95 14.53
CA GLN A 489 1.47 -7.02 13.07
C GLN A 489 0.09 -7.16 12.40
N PRO A 490 -0.08 -6.70 11.15
CA PRO A 490 0.91 -6.02 10.30
C PRO A 490 1.23 -4.59 10.77
N VAL A 491 2.46 -4.15 10.55
CA VAL A 491 2.91 -2.78 10.86
C VAL A 491 2.48 -1.84 9.75
N ASN A 492 1.69 -0.81 10.09
CA ASN A 492 1.26 0.21 9.14
C ASN A 492 2.41 1.17 8.80
N LEU A 493 2.67 1.35 7.51
CA LEU A 493 3.54 2.40 6.98
C LEU A 493 2.67 3.46 6.31
N LEU A 494 2.51 4.61 6.96
CA LEU A 494 1.79 5.75 6.38
C LEU A 494 2.62 6.41 5.26
N PRO A 495 1.98 7.14 4.33
CA PRO A 495 2.70 7.92 3.31
C PRO A 495 3.63 8.99 3.93
N ASN A 496 4.76 9.26 3.29
CA ASN A 496 5.76 10.25 3.73
C ASN A 496 6.20 10.09 5.20
N ALA A 497 6.32 8.85 5.67
CA ALA A 497 6.67 8.54 7.05
C ALA A 497 8.01 7.80 7.13
N ASN A 498 8.68 7.92 8.27
CA ASN A 498 9.75 7.00 8.67
C ASN A 498 9.26 6.17 9.84
N GLN A 499 9.05 4.87 9.64
CA GLN A 499 8.57 3.96 10.66
C GLN A 499 9.75 3.19 11.27
N VAL A 500 9.97 3.37 12.57
CA VAL A 500 10.92 2.54 13.31
C VAL A 500 10.24 1.22 13.67
N VAL A 501 10.92 0.10 13.43
CA VAL A 501 10.43 -1.25 13.75
C VAL A 501 11.50 -2.00 14.52
N LYS A 502 11.15 -2.53 15.69
CA LYS A 502 12.04 -3.40 16.46
C LYS A 502 11.52 -4.82 16.44
N LEU A 503 12.36 -5.77 16.05
CA LEU A 503 12.09 -7.20 16.03
C LEU A 503 12.81 -7.83 17.22
N TYR A 504 12.05 -8.36 18.18
CA TYR A 504 12.60 -9.03 19.37
C TYR A 504 12.69 -10.52 19.10
N LEU A 505 13.92 -11.05 19.15
CA LEU A 505 14.26 -12.39 18.75
C LEU A 505 14.70 -13.23 19.95
N SER A 506 14.43 -14.52 19.88
CA SER A 506 14.87 -15.50 20.88
C SER A 506 15.34 -16.79 20.21
N ALA A 507 16.13 -17.55 20.94
CA ALA A 507 16.53 -18.91 20.58
C ALA A 507 16.31 -19.83 21.79
N GLU A 508 16.62 -21.12 21.63
CA GLU A 508 16.61 -22.05 22.75
C GLU A 508 17.74 -21.76 23.75
N ASN A 509 18.95 -21.49 23.24
CA ASN A 509 20.08 -21.06 24.05
C ASN A 509 20.78 -19.88 23.39
N SER A 510 21.28 -18.98 24.23
CA SER A 510 22.05 -17.81 23.82
C SER A 510 23.09 -17.49 24.89
N LEU A 511 24.13 -16.74 24.49
CA LEU A 511 25.09 -16.16 25.42
C LEU A 511 25.19 -14.66 25.15
N LEU A 512 24.75 -13.85 26.10
CA LEU A 512 24.99 -12.42 26.11
C LEU A 512 26.29 -12.14 26.87
N ALA A 513 27.32 -11.68 26.16
CA ALA A 513 28.61 -11.31 26.71
C ALA A 513 28.70 -9.79 26.87
N LYS A 514 29.28 -9.34 27.98
CA LYS A 514 29.59 -7.92 28.21
C LYS A 514 31.05 -7.74 28.57
N VAL A 515 31.72 -6.80 27.91
CA VAL A 515 33.13 -6.50 28.12
C VAL A 515 33.27 -5.16 28.83
N LYS A 516 33.92 -5.16 29.99
CA LYS A 516 34.10 -3.97 30.83
C LYS A 516 35.56 -3.82 31.22
N ASP A 517 35.95 -2.59 31.51
CA ASP A 517 37.23 -2.26 32.11
C ASP A 517 37.21 -2.62 33.61
N ILE A 518 38.23 -3.32 34.10
CA ILE A 518 38.27 -3.82 35.49
C ILE A 518 38.39 -2.72 36.53
N GLU A 519 38.99 -1.57 36.18
CA GLU A 519 39.26 -0.48 37.11
C GLU A 519 38.06 0.47 37.16
N THR A 520 37.65 0.97 35.99
CA THR A 520 36.58 1.97 35.87
C THR A 520 35.18 1.36 35.86
N SER A 521 35.07 0.05 35.59
CA SER A 521 33.80 -0.61 35.29
C SER A 521 33.05 0.00 34.09
N GLY A 522 33.73 0.77 33.25
CA GLY A 522 33.18 1.29 32.00
C GLY A 522 33.06 0.20 30.93
N PRO A 523 32.10 0.31 29.99
CA PRO A 523 32.01 -0.60 28.86
C PRO A 523 33.19 -0.41 27.89
N ILE A 524 33.67 -1.50 27.31
CA ILE A 524 34.71 -1.45 26.26
C ILE A 524 34.04 -1.63 24.91
N PHE A 525 34.08 -0.59 24.08
CA PHE A 525 33.57 -0.60 22.71
C PHE A 525 34.51 -1.37 21.78
N SER A 526 33.94 -2.15 20.85
CA SER A 526 34.65 -2.85 19.79
C SER A 526 35.71 -3.86 20.28
N ALA A 527 35.54 -4.42 21.49
CA ALA A 527 36.29 -5.57 21.94
C ALA A 527 35.90 -6.80 21.11
N SER A 528 36.89 -7.52 20.59
CA SER A 528 36.68 -8.78 19.89
C SER A 528 36.40 -9.87 20.91
N VAL A 529 35.23 -10.50 20.84
CA VAL A 529 34.86 -11.66 21.63
C VAL A 529 34.75 -12.85 20.68
N ARG A 530 35.64 -13.82 20.82
CA ARG A 530 35.59 -15.08 20.07
C ARG A 530 35.03 -16.16 20.96
N LEU A 531 33.99 -16.85 20.51
CA LEU A 531 33.36 -17.97 21.21
C LEU A 531 33.53 -19.26 20.40
N ARG A 532 33.98 -20.33 21.04
CA ARG A 532 34.34 -21.60 20.37
C ARG A 532 33.83 -22.80 21.13
N ASN A 533 33.38 -23.81 20.37
CA ASN A 533 33.20 -25.16 20.85
C ASN A 533 33.59 -26.13 19.73
N ALA A 534 34.74 -26.79 19.88
CA ALA A 534 35.26 -27.70 18.86
C ALA A 534 34.37 -28.95 18.66
N GLY A 535 33.73 -29.44 19.72
CA GLY A 535 32.85 -30.61 19.65
C GLY A 535 31.55 -30.35 18.87
N LEU A 536 31.07 -29.11 18.90
CA LEU A 536 29.89 -28.64 18.16
C LEU A 536 30.25 -28.00 16.80
N GLY A 537 31.54 -27.86 16.49
CA GLY A 537 32.00 -27.17 15.28
C GLY A 537 31.70 -25.67 15.27
N TYR A 538 31.54 -25.05 16.44
CA TYR A 538 31.23 -23.63 16.59
C TYR A 538 32.51 -22.81 16.78
N ASP A 539 32.69 -21.75 15.99
CA ASP A 539 33.82 -20.82 16.10
C ASP A 539 33.38 -19.49 15.46
N THR A 540 33.07 -18.50 16.29
CA THR A 540 32.54 -17.22 15.82
C THR A 540 33.13 -16.08 16.63
N THR A 541 33.46 -14.98 15.95
CA THR A 541 33.91 -13.75 16.58
C THR A 541 32.87 -12.68 16.39
N GLN A 542 32.47 -12.05 17.48
CA GLN A 542 31.62 -10.87 17.51
C GLN A 542 32.39 -9.68 18.11
N TYR A 543 31.88 -8.47 17.93
CA TYR A 543 32.44 -7.27 18.53
C TYR A 543 31.45 -6.65 19.51
N SER A 544 31.95 -6.13 20.62
CA SER A 544 31.12 -5.43 21.59
C SER A 544 30.63 -4.07 21.06
N ASP A 545 29.39 -3.74 21.36
CA ASP A 545 28.77 -2.45 21.03
C ASP A 545 29.21 -1.33 21.99
N GLN A 546 28.63 -0.13 21.86
CA GLN A 546 28.97 1.04 22.69
C GLN A 546 28.67 0.83 24.18
N LYS A 547 27.86 -0.18 24.53
CA LYS A 547 27.58 -0.61 25.91
C LYS A 547 28.43 -1.81 26.33
N GLY A 548 29.42 -2.19 25.50
CA GLY A 548 30.29 -3.32 25.75
C GLY A 548 29.60 -4.66 25.51
N GLU A 549 28.42 -4.71 24.90
CA GLU A 549 27.62 -5.92 24.78
C GLU A 549 27.78 -6.60 23.41
N THR A 550 27.75 -7.92 23.41
CA THR A 550 27.60 -8.71 22.19
C THR A 550 26.90 -10.03 22.49
N ILE A 551 26.15 -10.56 21.54
CA ILE A 551 25.34 -11.76 21.73
C ILE A 551 25.70 -12.85 20.73
N PHE A 552 25.83 -14.06 21.25
CA PHE A 552 25.97 -15.29 20.48
C PHE A 552 24.64 -16.03 20.52
N ILE A 553 23.96 -16.07 19.38
CA ILE A 553 22.62 -16.62 19.24
C ILE A 553 22.38 -17.06 17.79
N PRO A 554 21.74 -18.22 17.53
CA PRO A 554 21.41 -19.28 18.48
C PRO A 554 22.64 -20.12 18.87
N LEU A 555 22.60 -20.75 20.04
CA LEU A 555 23.61 -21.72 20.51
C LEU A 555 22.97 -23.09 20.81
N GLN A 556 23.75 -24.15 20.62
CA GLN A 556 23.44 -25.47 21.15
C GLN A 556 23.95 -25.59 22.59
N SER A 557 23.32 -26.45 23.39
CA SER A 557 23.76 -26.68 24.77
C SER A 557 25.16 -27.30 24.80
N GLY A 558 26.06 -26.73 25.62
CA GLY A 558 27.47 -27.13 25.69
C GLY A 558 28.32 -26.15 26.47
N SER A 559 29.60 -26.49 26.70
CA SER A 559 30.59 -25.57 27.26
C SER A 559 31.37 -24.92 26.13
N TYR A 560 31.46 -23.60 26.14
CA TYR A 560 32.15 -22.82 25.11
C TYR A 560 33.36 -22.12 25.71
N ASP A 561 34.49 -22.19 25.02
CA ASP A 561 35.67 -21.41 25.34
C ASP A 561 35.52 -20.00 24.72
N TYR A 562 35.90 -18.98 25.47
CA TYR A 562 35.93 -17.61 24.98
C TYR A 562 37.34 -17.02 25.02
N GLU A 563 37.64 -16.15 24.06
CA GLU A 563 38.83 -15.31 24.01
C GLU A 563 38.40 -13.87 23.73
N VAL A 564 38.84 -12.92 24.56
CA VAL A 564 38.51 -11.50 24.43
C VAL A 564 39.76 -10.66 24.27
N GLN A 565 39.73 -9.76 23.29
CA GLN A 565 40.82 -8.86 22.95
C GLN A 565 40.30 -7.44 22.70
N ALA A 566 41.01 -6.45 23.22
CA ALA A 566 40.78 -5.04 22.93
C ALA A 566 42.10 -4.27 22.91
N GLY A 567 42.22 -3.28 22.03
CA GLY A 567 43.44 -2.46 21.97
C GLY A 567 43.69 -1.72 23.29
N GLY A 568 44.91 -1.81 23.82
CA GLY A 568 45.27 -1.21 25.11
C GLY A 568 44.90 -2.05 26.34
N TYR A 569 44.41 -3.27 26.16
CA TYR A 569 44.04 -4.19 27.23
C TYR A 569 44.80 -5.51 27.13
N GLN A 570 44.95 -6.20 28.26
CA GLN A 570 45.40 -7.58 28.31
C GLN A 570 44.28 -8.52 27.81
N ASN A 571 44.66 -9.62 27.17
CA ASN A 571 43.70 -10.61 26.68
C ASN A 571 43.07 -11.39 27.84
N ALA A 572 41.77 -11.67 27.76
CA ALA A 572 41.08 -12.55 28.69
C ALA A 572 40.60 -13.81 27.99
N ALA A 573 40.61 -14.95 28.69
CA ALA A 573 40.08 -16.20 28.18
C ALA A 573 39.46 -17.02 29.31
N GLY A 574 38.54 -17.91 28.97
CA GLY A 574 37.87 -18.79 29.93
C GLY A 574 36.87 -19.71 29.24
N SER A 575 36.00 -20.32 30.03
CA SER A 575 34.92 -21.17 29.52
C SER A 575 33.59 -20.83 30.18
N VAL A 576 32.49 -21.02 29.46
CA VAL A 576 31.13 -20.77 29.95
C VAL A 576 30.21 -21.91 29.52
N PRO A 577 29.48 -22.55 30.46
CA PRO A 577 28.42 -23.49 30.11
C PRO A 577 27.19 -22.71 29.60
N VAL A 578 26.61 -23.19 28.51
CA VAL A 578 25.38 -22.66 27.91
C VAL A 578 24.38 -23.81 27.83
N SER A 579 23.25 -23.68 28.50
CA SER A 579 22.13 -24.64 28.45
C SER A 579 20.75 -23.98 28.44
N ALA A 580 20.74 -22.65 28.39
CA ALA A 580 19.60 -21.75 28.27
C ALA A 580 20.15 -20.36 27.89
N ASP A 581 19.31 -19.33 27.91
CA ASP A 581 19.75 -17.93 27.87
C ASP A 581 20.71 -17.63 29.03
N SER A 582 21.99 -17.48 28.69
CA SER A 582 23.10 -17.34 29.62
C SER A 582 23.78 -15.98 29.44
N SER A 583 24.47 -15.54 30.47
CA SER A 583 25.19 -14.26 30.50
C SER A 583 26.63 -14.46 30.96
N ILE A 584 27.54 -13.64 30.45
CA ILE A 584 28.90 -13.53 31.00
C ILE A 584 29.36 -12.08 30.95
N ILE A 585 30.10 -11.67 31.98
CA ILE A 585 30.74 -10.37 32.02
C ILE A 585 32.22 -10.60 32.15
N ILE A 586 32.97 -9.98 31.26
CA ILE A 586 34.39 -10.20 31.08
C ILE A 586 35.07 -8.88 31.34
N TYR A 587 35.90 -8.86 32.36
CA TYR A 587 36.70 -7.70 32.68
C TYR A 587 38.05 -7.79 31.99
N LEU A 588 38.46 -6.70 31.36
CA LEU A 588 39.79 -6.54 30.82
C LEU A 588 40.61 -5.59 31.68
N THR A 589 41.85 -5.99 31.96
CA THR A 589 42.84 -5.16 32.63
C THR A 589 43.56 -4.29 31.60
N PRO A 590 43.71 -2.97 31.80
CA PRO A 590 44.54 -2.14 30.96
C PRO A 590 45.96 -2.71 30.82
N GLY A 591 46.52 -2.67 29.61
CA GLY A 591 47.92 -3.04 29.39
C GLY A 591 48.86 -1.96 29.92
N GLU A 592 50.00 -2.35 30.48
CA GLU A 592 51.09 -1.39 30.73
C GLU A 592 51.61 -0.90 29.36
N ILE A 593 51.62 0.43 29.17
CA ILE A 593 52.07 1.10 27.94
C ILE A 593 53.60 1.03 27.81
#